data_AF-I4YXD9-F1
#
_entry.id   AF-I4YXD9-F1
#
_cell.length_a   1.000
_cell.length_b   1.000
_cell.length_c   1.000
_cell.angle_alpha   90.00
_cell.angle_beta   90.00
_cell.angle_gamma   90.00
#
_symmetry.space_group_name_H-M   'P 1'
#
loop_
_entity.id
_entity.type
_entity.pdbx_description
1 polymer ?
#
loop_
_entity_poly.entity_id
_entity_poly.type
_entity_poly.pdbx_seq_one_letter_code
_entity_poly.pdbx_strand_id
1 'polypeptide(L)'
;MPRQHSTGGKPRLGSISKMGNRHLRKLLVVGAHAALYSMKFGKTRTTMADWARILLAKKPFKVVAVALANKMARIAWAVMVRSTAYEPGSHGAVASAA
;
A
#
# COMPACT_ATOMS: atom_id res chain seq x y z
N MET A 1 25.04 -6.63 -19.33
CA MET A 1 25.13 -7.58 -18.20
C MET A 1 24.28 -7.06 -17.03
N PRO A 2 23.13 -7.68 -16.67
CA PRO A 2 22.28 -7.19 -15.58
C PRO A 2 22.83 -7.65 -14.22
N ARG A 3 22.94 -6.72 -13.28
CA ARG A 3 23.54 -6.93 -11.95
C ARG A 3 22.47 -7.28 -10.93
N GLN A 4 22.50 -8.50 -10.41
CA GLN A 4 21.59 -9.03 -9.41
C GLN A 4 21.86 -8.40 -8.04
N HIS A 5 20.81 -7.89 -7.39
CA HIS A 5 20.86 -7.51 -5.98
C HIS A 5 19.67 -8.14 -5.25
N SER A 6 19.94 -9.27 -4.59
CA SER A 6 19.05 -9.89 -3.62
C SER A 6 19.55 -9.51 -2.23
N THR A 7 18.71 -8.88 -1.40
CA THR A 7 19.03 -8.58 0.00
C THR A 7 18.00 -9.21 0.92
N GLY A 8 18.34 -10.42 1.37
CA GLY A 8 18.28 -10.82 2.79
C GLY A 8 16.91 -10.99 3.45
N GLY A 9 16.27 -12.14 3.22
CA GLY A 9 15.71 -13.05 4.24
C GLY A 9 14.81 -12.55 5.38
N LYS A 10 14.37 -11.30 5.39
CA LYS A 10 13.53 -10.72 6.45
C LYS A 10 12.30 -10.08 5.81
N PRO A 11 11.06 -10.50 6.14
CA PRO A 11 9.86 -9.86 5.60
C PRO A 11 9.73 -8.45 6.19
N ARG A 12 10.36 -7.48 5.53
CA ARG A 12 10.11 -6.06 5.74
C ARG A 12 9.23 -5.58 4.60
N LEU A 13 8.23 -4.76 4.92
CA LEU A 13 7.54 -3.99 3.88
C LEU A 13 8.57 -3.05 3.24
N GLY A 14 9.21 -3.52 2.17
CA GLY A 14 10.14 -2.73 1.38
C GLY A 14 9.44 -1.57 0.68
N SER A 15 10.23 -0.63 0.17
CA SER A 15 9.77 0.44 -0.71
C SER A 15 9.11 -0.12 -1.98
N ILE A 16 8.18 0.63 -2.58
CA ILE A 16 7.66 0.33 -3.94
C ILE A 16 8.86 0.09 -4.86
N SER A 17 8.95 -1.13 -5.37
CA SER A 17 10.12 -1.71 -6.05
C SER A 17 10.95 -0.69 -6.85
N LYS A 18 12.27 -0.69 -6.67
CA LYS A 18 13.22 -0.04 -7.59
C LYS A 18 13.32 -0.77 -8.94
N MET A 19 12.80 -1.99 -9.01
CA MET A 19 12.84 -2.95 -10.12
C MET A 19 11.55 -2.90 -10.98
N GLY A 20 10.77 -1.82 -10.89
CA GLY A 20 9.55 -1.58 -11.65
C GLY A 20 9.49 -0.17 -12.26
N ASN A 21 8.44 0.14 -13.02
CA ASN A 21 8.31 1.40 -13.74
C ASN A 21 8.28 2.61 -12.79
N ARG A 22 9.26 3.52 -12.95
CA ARG A 22 9.41 4.76 -12.17
C ARG A 22 8.17 5.67 -12.30
N HIS A 23 7.53 5.69 -13.47
CA HIS A 23 6.34 6.49 -13.73
C HIS A 23 5.14 5.98 -12.93
N LEU A 24 4.90 4.66 -12.93
CA LEU A 24 3.84 4.05 -12.12
C LEU A 24 4.02 4.32 -10.63
N ARG A 25 5.26 4.27 -10.11
CA ARG A 25 5.54 4.64 -8.71
C ARG A 25 5.20 6.10 -8.43
N LYS A 26 5.53 7.02 -9.34
CA LYS A 26 5.18 8.45 -9.19
C LYS A 26 3.66 8.62 -9.17
N LEU A 27 2.94 8.03 -10.14
CA LEU A 27 1.48 8.10 -10.21
C LEU A 27 0.82 7.55 -8.95
N LEU A 28 1.30 6.42 -8.44
CA LEU A 28 0.75 5.81 -7.24
C LEU A 28 0.95 6.67 -5.99
N VAL A 29 2.10 7.33 -5.87
CA VAL A 29 2.37 8.27 -4.75
C VAL A 29 1.53 9.55 -4.88
N VAL A 30 1.33 10.07 -6.09
CA VAL A 30 0.44 11.22 -6.34
C VAL A 30 -1.01 10.86 -6.01
N GLY A 31 -1.49 9.70 -6.48
CA GLY A 31 -2.82 9.19 -6.13
C GLY A 31 -2.98 8.97 -4.63
N ALA A 32 -1.94 8.46 -3.96
CA ALA A 32 -1.94 8.34 -2.51
C ALA A 32 -1.97 9.69 -1.78
N HIS A 33 -1.37 10.76 -2.33
CA HIS A 33 -1.51 12.11 -1.76
C HIS A 33 -2.97 12.58 -1.83
N ALA A 34 -3.62 12.41 -2.98
CA ALA A 34 -5.03 12.76 -3.15
C ALA A 34 -5.94 11.95 -2.20
N ALA A 35 -5.74 10.63 -2.15
CA ALA A 35 -6.48 9.74 -1.25
C ALA A 35 -6.25 10.11 0.23
N LEU A 36 -5.01 10.39 0.62
CA LEU A 36 -4.69 10.80 1.99
C LEU A 36 -5.32 12.16 2.34
N TYR A 37 -5.41 13.08 1.38
CA TYR A 37 -6.12 14.36 1.56
C TYR A 37 -7.61 14.11 1.80
N SER A 38 -8.26 13.28 0.99
CA SER A 38 -9.65 12.88 1.19
C SER A 38 -9.88 12.13 2.51
N MET A 39 -8.93 11.31 2.97
CA MET A 39 -9.03 10.59 4.26
C MET A 39 -8.81 11.49 5.48
N LYS A 40 -8.04 12.58 5.31
CA LYS A 40 -7.78 13.58 6.36
C LYS A 40 -8.96 14.53 6.54
N PHE A 41 -9.56 15.00 5.45
CA PHE A 41 -10.61 16.02 5.47
C PHE A 41 -12.03 15.46 5.27
N GLY A 42 -12.18 14.26 4.72
CA GLY A 42 -13.47 13.62 4.47
C GLY A 42 -13.97 12.74 5.60
N LYS A 43 -15.26 12.39 5.56
CA LYS A 43 -15.92 11.45 6.49
C LYS A 43 -15.67 9.96 6.16
N THR A 44 -14.66 9.65 5.35
CA THR A 44 -14.37 8.26 4.95
C THR A 44 -13.87 7.46 6.15
N ARG A 45 -14.73 6.55 6.63
CA ARG A 45 -14.47 5.62 7.75
C ARG A 45 -14.11 4.24 7.22
N THR A 46 -13.00 4.16 6.51
CA THR A 46 -12.39 2.86 6.16
C THR A 46 -11.28 2.52 7.14
N THR A 47 -11.05 1.23 7.37
CA THR A 47 -9.94 0.73 8.21
C THR A 47 -8.57 1.27 7.73
N MET A 48 -8.45 1.53 6.43
CA MET A 48 -7.28 2.15 5.81
C MET A 48 -7.14 3.65 6.14
N ALA A 49 -8.27 4.38 6.20
CA ALA A 49 -8.29 5.78 6.60
C ALA A 49 -7.96 5.93 8.10
N ASP A 50 -8.49 5.06 8.96
CA ASP A 50 -8.14 5.04 10.40
C ASP A 50 -6.65 4.77 10.62
N TRP A 51 -6.11 3.75 9.94
CA TRP A 51 -4.68 3.46 9.97
C TRP A 51 -3.83 4.66 9.51
N ALA A 52 -4.24 5.34 8.43
CA ALA A 52 -3.53 6.51 7.93
C ALA A 52 -3.60 7.70 8.91
N ARG A 53 -4.73 7.92 9.59
CA ARG A 53 -4.89 8.96 10.62
C ARG A 53 -3.97 8.70 11.82
N ILE A 54 -3.90 7.46 12.31
CA ILE A 54 -2.98 7.07 13.40
C ILE A 54 -1.52 7.32 12.98
N LEU A 55 -1.19 7.04 11.72
CA LEU A 55 0.15 7.27 11.19
C LEU A 55 0.48 8.76 11.05
N LEU A 56 -0.48 9.58 10.61
CA LEU A 56 -0.33 11.04 10.52
C LEU A 56 -0.09 11.69 11.87
N ALA A 57 -0.62 11.12 12.96
CA ALA A 57 -0.33 11.60 14.32
C ALA A 57 1.14 11.39 14.73
N LYS A 58 1.85 10.45 14.10
CA LYS A 58 3.22 10.04 14.49
C LYS A 58 4.30 10.38 13.45
N LYS A 59 3.92 10.66 12.20
CA LYS A 59 4.84 10.76 11.07
C LYS A 59 4.46 11.90 10.13
N PRO A 60 5.45 12.51 9.44
CA PRO A 60 5.19 13.58 8.48
C PRO A 60 4.37 13.07 7.28
N PHE A 61 3.54 13.95 6.73
CA PHE A 61 2.56 13.66 5.67
C PHE A 61 3.14 12.88 4.48
N LYS A 62 4.32 13.30 3.98
CA LYS A 62 4.98 12.67 2.83
C LYS A 62 5.34 11.20 3.09
N VAL A 63 5.74 10.87 4.31
CA VAL A 63 6.08 9.48 4.70
C VAL A 63 4.82 8.63 4.77
N VAL A 64 3.72 9.18 5.30
CA VAL A 64 2.43 8.47 5.34
C VAL A 64 1.89 8.24 3.94
N ALA A 65 1.99 9.22 3.03
CA ALA A 65 1.57 9.07 1.64
C ALA A 65 2.35 7.96 0.92
N VAL A 66 3.66 7.87 1.13
CA VAL A 66 4.49 6.79 0.57
C VAL A 66 4.11 5.43 1.16
N ALA A 67 3.83 5.36 2.46
CA ALA A 67 3.37 4.13 3.11
C ALA A 67 1.99 3.68 2.60
N LEU A 68 1.08 4.64 2.39
CA LEU A 68 -0.24 4.40 1.80
C LEU A 68 -0.11 3.86 0.37
N ALA A 69 0.72 4.51 -0.45
CA ALA A 69 1.02 4.05 -1.80
C ALA A 69 1.57 2.62 -1.81
N ASN A 70 2.48 2.29 -0.88
CA ASN A 70 3.03 0.94 -0.76
C ASN A 70 1.95 -0.09 -0.38
N LYS A 71 1.03 0.26 0.54
CA LYS A 71 -0.08 -0.61 0.90
C LYS A 71 -1.02 -0.85 -0.28
N MET A 72 -1.37 0.21 -1.03
CA MET A 72 -2.18 0.10 -2.25
C MET A 72 -1.49 -0.74 -3.33
N ALA A 73 -0.17 -0.58 -3.51
CA ALA A 73 0.60 -1.38 -4.46
C ALA A 73 0.51 -2.88 -4.16
N ARG A 74 0.63 -3.27 -2.87
CA ARG A 74 0.55 -4.67 -2.45
C ARG A 74 -0.84 -5.25 -2.62
N ILE A 75 -1.89 -4.46 -2.35
CA ILE A 75 -3.28 -4.86 -2.59
C ILE A 75 -3.50 -5.09 -4.08
N ALA A 76 -3.13 -4.12 -4.93
CA ALA A 76 -3.26 -4.24 -6.37
C ALA A 76 -2.48 -5.46 -6.90
N TRP A 77 -1.27 -5.70 -6.42
CA TRP A 77 -0.48 -6.87 -6.79
C TRP A 77 -1.17 -8.18 -6.38
N ALA A 78 -1.68 -8.28 -5.14
CA ALA A 78 -2.38 -9.47 -4.68
C ALA A 78 -3.65 -9.74 -5.51
N VAL A 79 -4.42 -8.69 -5.82
CA VAL A 79 -5.60 -8.74 -6.69
C VAL A 79 -5.24 -9.21 -8.09
N MET A 80 -4.20 -8.64 -8.70
CA MET A 80 -3.74 -9.03 -10.05
C MET A 80 -3.23 -10.48 -10.10
N VAL A 81 -2.44 -10.91 -9.11
CA VAL A 81 -1.87 -12.26 -9.09
C VAL A 81 -2.92 -13.32 -8.79
N ARG A 82 -3.92 -13.01 -7.96
CA ARG A 82 -4.97 -13.95 -7.59
C ARG A 82 -6.19 -13.89 -8.51
N SER A 83 -6.26 -12.91 -9.42
CA SER A 83 -7.46 -12.63 -10.24
C SER A 83 -8.76 -12.52 -9.44
N THR A 84 -8.66 -12.14 -8.16
CA THR A 84 -9.79 -12.02 -7.23
C THR A 84 -10.30 -10.59 -7.20
N ALA A 85 -11.62 -10.40 -7.05
CA ALA A 85 -12.18 -9.08 -6.79
C ALA A 85 -11.60 -8.46 -5.50
N TYR A 86 -11.47 -7.14 -5.48
CA TYR A 86 -11.00 -6.41 -4.30
C TYR A 86 -12.07 -6.41 -3.21
N GLU A 87 -11.81 -7.12 -2.11
CA GLU A 87 -12.68 -7.15 -0.94
C GLU A 87 -12.09 -6.27 0.18
N PRO A 88 -12.67 -5.08 0.45
CA PRO A 88 -12.11 -4.13 1.42
C PRO A 88 -12.21 -4.59 2.89
N GLY A 89 -12.85 -5.72 3.18
CA GLY A 89 -13.08 -6.26 4.52
C GLY A 89 -12.32 -7.56 4.88
N SER A 90 -11.63 -8.21 3.94
CA SER A 90 -11.06 -9.55 4.15
C SER A 90 -9.66 -9.54 4.78
N HIS A 91 -9.48 -8.85 5.89
CA HIS A 91 -8.31 -9.04 6.77
C HIS A 91 -8.74 -9.88 7.98
N GLY A 92 -8.84 -11.21 7.79
CA GLY A 92 -9.02 -12.14 8.91
C GLY A 92 -9.88 -13.38 8.69
N ALA A 93 -10.51 -13.58 7.52
CA ALA A 93 -11.11 -14.88 7.22
C ALA A 93 -10.02 -15.80 6.65
N VAL A 94 -9.24 -16.40 7.55
CA VAL A 94 -8.59 -17.68 7.26
C VAL A 94 -9.75 -18.56 6.79
N ALA A 95 -9.69 -18.97 5.52
CA ALA A 95 -10.62 -19.93 4.99
C ALA A 95 -10.53 -21.17 5.87
N SER A 96 -11.54 -21.37 6.73
CA SER A 96 -11.89 -22.68 7.23
C SER A 96 -12.32 -23.46 6.00
N ALA A 97 -11.39 -24.24 5.46
CA ALA A 97 -11.65 -25.23 4.44
C ALA A 97 -11.23 -26.58 5.03
N ALA A 98 -12.26 -27.38 5.35
CA ALA A 98 -12.26 -28.81 5.67
C ALA A 98 -11.45 -29.27 6.89
#